data_AF-A0A947E997-F1
#
_entry.id   AF-A0A947E997-F1
#
_cell.length_a   1.000
_cell.length_b   1.000
_cell.length_c   1.000
_cell.angle_alpha   90.00
_cell.angle_beta   90.00
_cell.angle_gamma   90.00
#
_symmetry.space_group_name_H-M   'P 1'
#
loop_
_entity.id
_entity.type
_entity.pdbx_description
1 polymer ?
#
loop_
_entity_poly.entity_id
_entity_poly.type
_entity_poly.pdbx_seq_one_letter_code
_entity_poly.pdbx_strand_id
1 'polypeptide(L)'
;MKTQRGFTLIELVVVIIILGVLAAVAVPKFVDLSVDAHNAAAKGVAGAISSGSSVNYAARTAGNANAVVINQANVCTAALLGNFVNGVTLVGGVPATDDQFRIRTVAGTPSTCAAVAAPGVSPVSATCRVTPRGVGVTDQNVIVFCAR
;
A
#
# COMPACT_ATOMS: atom_id res chain seq x y z
N MET A 1 4.70 -33.02 55.00
CA MET A 1 5.80 -32.44 54.20
C MET A 1 5.47 -32.66 52.73
N LYS A 2 5.37 -31.60 51.92
CA LYS A 2 5.06 -31.70 50.48
C LYS A 2 6.37 -31.91 49.72
N THR A 3 6.53 -33.06 49.08
CA THR A 3 7.67 -33.37 48.22
C THR A 3 7.70 -32.42 47.04
N GLN A 4 8.70 -31.54 46.95
CA GLN A 4 8.98 -30.78 45.74
C GLN A 4 9.58 -31.75 44.71
N ARG A 5 8.84 -32.03 43.64
CA ARG A 5 9.37 -32.71 42.46
C ARG A 5 10.11 -31.65 41.63
N GLY A 6 11.43 -31.75 41.57
CA GLY A 6 12.24 -30.93 40.67
C GLY A 6 12.01 -31.36 39.21
N PHE A 7 12.08 -30.39 38.29
CA PHE A 7 12.06 -30.64 36.84
C PHE A 7 13.30 -31.44 36.45
N THR A 8 13.15 -32.46 35.61
CA THR A 8 14.30 -33.26 35.17
C THR A 8 15.06 -32.54 34.05
N LEU A 9 16.39 -32.71 34.00
CA LEU A 9 17.19 -32.13 32.92
C LEU A 9 16.74 -32.61 31.53
N ILE A 10 16.27 -33.86 31.45
CA ILE A 10 15.79 -34.44 30.19
C ILE A 10 14.46 -33.81 29.72
N GLU A 11 13.55 -33.45 30.64
CA GLU A 11 12.33 -32.71 30.28
C GLU A 11 12.67 -31.35 29.67
N LEU A 12 13.68 -30.66 30.18
CA LEU A 12 14.05 -29.35 29.64
C LEU A 12 14.68 -29.49 28.25
N VAL A 13 15.52 -30.51 28.04
CA VAL A 13 16.17 -30.79 26.75
C VAL A 13 15.15 -31.18 25.68
N VAL A 14 14.17 -32.02 25.98
CA VAL A 14 13.18 -32.43 24.97
C VAL A 14 12.31 -31.25 24.54
N VAL A 15 11.98 -30.34 25.45
CA VAL A 15 11.15 -29.15 25.15
C VAL A 15 11.87 -28.21 24.19
N ILE A 16 13.15 -27.91 24.41
CA ILE A 16 13.90 -27.02 23.49
C ILE A 16 14.11 -27.65 22.12
N ILE A 17 14.23 -28.98 22.03
CA ILE A 17 14.32 -29.70 20.75
C ILE A 17 13.00 -29.55 19.97
N ILE A 18 11.86 -29.78 20.64
CA ILE A 18 10.54 -29.64 20.01
C ILE A 18 10.32 -28.19 19.56
N LEU A 19 10.63 -27.20 20.42
CA LEU A 19 10.54 -25.78 20.06
C LEU A 19 11.49 -25.42 18.90
N GLY A 20 12.68 -26.02 18.84
CA GLY A 20 13.63 -25.84 17.75
C GLY A 20 13.09 -26.30 16.39
N VAL A 21 12.47 -27.50 16.35
CA VAL A 21 11.86 -28.03 15.11
C VAL A 21 10.66 -27.18 14.69
N LEU A 22 9.79 -26.80 15.63
CA LEU A 22 8.63 -25.95 15.35
C LEU A 22 9.04 -24.57 14.83
N ALA A 23 10.08 -23.96 15.41
CA ALA A 23 10.61 -22.68 14.96
C ALA A 23 11.19 -22.76 13.54
N ALA A 24 11.94 -23.83 13.23
CA ALA A 24 12.55 -24.00 11.91
C ALA A 24 11.53 -24.03 10.76
N VAL A 25 10.33 -24.59 10.99
CA VAL A 25 9.27 -24.63 9.98
C VAL A 25 8.34 -23.41 10.02
N ALA A 26 8.13 -22.81 11.19
CA ALA A 26 7.19 -21.69 11.35
C ALA A 26 7.77 -20.35 10.88
N VAL A 27 9.06 -20.09 11.10
CA VAL A 27 9.72 -18.83 10.73
C VAL A 27 9.62 -18.52 9.23
N PRO A 28 9.98 -19.41 8.29
CA PRO A 28 9.90 -19.09 6.86
C PRO A 28 8.45 -18.79 6.43
N LYS A 29 7.49 -19.58 6.90
CA LYS A 29 6.06 -19.38 6.63
C LYS A 29 5.54 -18.03 7.14
N PHE A 30 6.00 -17.60 8.32
CA PHE A 30 5.59 -16.32 8.90
C PHE A 30 6.13 -15.12 8.10
N VAL A 31 7.36 -15.23 7.58
CA VAL A 31 7.96 -14.19 6.73
C VAL A 31 7.19 -14.06 5.42
N ASP A 32 6.89 -15.17 4.75
CA ASP A 32 6.11 -15.17 3.50
C ASP A 32 4.72 -14.56 3.70
N LEU A 33 4.01 -14.96 4.76
CA LEU A 33 2.69 -14.42 5.09
C LEU A 33 2.73 -12.90 5.34
N SER A 34 3.80 -12.41 5.97
CA SER A 34 3.98 -10.98 6.23
C SER A 34 4.15 -10.21 4.92
N VAL A 35 4.97 -10.71 3.98
CA VAL A 35 5.14 -10.11 2.65
C VAL A 35 3.83 -10.09 1.88
N ASP A 36 3.07 -11.19 1.90
CA ASP A 36 1.77 -11.27 1.25
C ASP A 36 0.74 -10.30 1.85
N ALA A 37 0.73 -10.15 3.18
CA ALA A 37 -0.12 -9.19 3.87
C ALA A 37 0.18 -7.74 3.45
N HIS A 38 1.46 -7.36 3.37
CA HIS A 38 1.86 -6.03 2.90
C HIS A 38 1.47 -5.80 1.43
N ASN A 39 1.68 -6.80 0.57
CA ASN A 39 1.28 -6.74 -0.84
C ASN A 39 -0.24 -6.60 -1.00
N ALA A 40 -1.03 -7.34 -0.21
CA ALA A 40 -2.48 -7.25 -0.21
C ALA A 40 -2.97 -5.87 0.27
N ALA A 41 -2.36 -5.33 1.32
CA ALA A 41 -2.67 -3.98 1.81
C ALA A 41 -2.36 -2.93 0.73
N ALA A 42 -1.21 -3.03 0.06
CA ALA A 42 -0.85 -2.12 -1.03
C ALA A 42 -1.83 -2.19 -2.21
N LYS A 43 -2.32 -3.40 -2.55
CA LYS A 43 -3.39 -3.58 -3.55
C LYS A 43 -4.69 -2.91 -3.12
N GLY A 44 -5.06 -3.02 -1.85
CA GLY A 44 -6.24 -2.34 -1.28
C GLY A 44 -6.12 -0.82 -1.39
N VAL A 45 -4.98 -0.27 -1.01
CA VAL A 45 -4.67 1.17 -1.14
C VAL A 45 -4.71 1.62 -2.59
N ALA A 46 -4.10 0.87 -3.50
CA ALA A 46 -4.14 1.16 -4.94
C ALA A 46 -5.59 1.15 -5.48
N GLY A 47 -6.40 0.18 -5.07
CA GLY A 47 -7.82 0.11 -5.44
C GLY A 47 -8.63 1.31 -4.92
N ALA A 48 -8.40 1.71 -3.66
CA ALA A 48 -9.05 2.87 -3.07
C ALA A 48 -8.69 4.18 -3.80
N ILE A 49 -7.41 4.38 -4.14
CA ILE A 49 -6.96 5.54 -4.92
C ILE A 49 -7.59 5.56 -6.32
N SER A 50 -7.62 4.42 -7.02
CA SER A 50 -8.24 4.32 -8.36
C SER A 50 -9.73 4.70 -8.30
N SER A 51 -10.46 4.11 -7.36
CA SER A 51 -11.89 4.39 -7.14
C SER A 51 -12.15 5.85 -6.73
N GLY A 52 -11.39 6.37 -5.77
CA GLY A 52 -11.52 7.76 -5.32
C GLY A 52 -11.21 8.75 -6.44
N SER A 53 -10.22 8.47 -7.28
CA SER A 53 -9.87 9.31 -8.42
C SER A 53 -10.92 9.28 -9.53
N SER A 54 -11.59 8.15 -9.79
CA SER A 54 -12.64 8.06 -10.81
C SER A 54 -13.92 8.79 -10.39
N VAL A 55 -14.31 8.68 -9.11
CA VAL A 55 -15.41 9.46 -8.53
C VAL A 55 -15.09 10.95 -8.54
N ASN A 56 -13.85 11.31 -8.17
CA ASN A 56 -13.39 12.70 -8.22
C ASN A 56 -13.44 13.28 -9.64
N TYR A 57 -12.95 12.51 -10.62
CA TYR A 57 -13.01 12.87 -12.02
C TYR A 57 -14.45 13.12 -12.47
N ALA A 58 -15.38 12.20 -12.17
CA ALA A 58 -16.79 12.34 -12.51
C ALA A 58 -17.41 13.61 -11.89
N ALA A 59 -17.15 13.86 -10.60
CA ALA A 59 -17.61 15.05 -9.90
C ALA A 59 -17.07 16.34 -10.53
N ARG A 60 -15.80 16.36 -10.97
CA ARG A 60 -15.20 17.50 -11.65
C ARG A 60 -15.78 17.75 -13.02
N THR A 61 -15.97 16.70 -13.82
CA THR A 61 -16.62 16.83 -15.12
C THR A 61 -18.07 17.29 -15.01
N ALA A 62 -18.72 17.04 -13.87
CA ALA A 62 -20.05 17.55 -13.55
C ALA A 62 -20.05 19.00 -12.99
N GLY A 63 -18.90 19.67 -12.87
CA GLY A 63 -18.79 21.05 -12.41
C GLY A 63 -18.71 21.24 -10.89
N ASN A 64 -18.42 20.19 -10.11
CA ASN A 64 -18.27 20.31 -8.66
C ASN A 64 -16.96 21.02 -8.29
N ALA A 65 -17.06 22.26 -7.82
CA ALA A 65 -15.92 23.08 -7.39
C ALA A 65 -15.17 22.51 -6.16
N ASN A 66 -15.82 21.67 -5.35
CA ASN A 66 -15.22 21.06 -4.16
C ASN A 66 -14.43 19.79 -4.48
N ALA A 67 -14.52 19.26 -5.69
CA ALA A 67 -13.71 18.12 -6.07
C ALA A 67 -12.24 18.54 -6.26
N VAL A 68 -11.32 17.70 -5.79
CA VAL A 68 -9.86 17.91 -5.81
C VAL A 68 -9.29 18.08 -7.24
N VAL A 69 -8.50 19.14 -7.49
CA VAL A 69 -7.79 19.34 -8.78
C VAL A 69 -6.64 18.35 -8.92
N ILE A 70 -6.69 17.47 -9.92
CA ILE A 70 -5.59 16.55 -10.23
C ILE A 70 -5.00 16.94 -11.60
N ASN A 71 -3.73 17.34 -11.60
CA ASN A 71 -2.97 17.79 -12.76
C ASN A 71 -1.57 17.19 -12.77
N GLN A 72 -0.80 17.44 -13.83
CA GLN A 72 0.54 16.87 -13.99
C GLN A 72 1.55 17.20 -12.88
N ALA A 73 1.37 18.31 -12.13
CA ALA A 73 2.28 18.72 -11.07
C ALA A 73 1.98 18.05 -9.72
N ASN A 74 0.74 17.63 -9.48
CA ASN A 74 0.31 17.06 -8.20
C ASN A 74 -0.16 15.59 -8.29
N VAL A 75 -0.16 15.01 -9.49
CA VAL A 75 -0.46 13.61 -9.71
C VAL A 75 0.56 12.71 -9.00
N CYS A 76 0.10 11.61 -8.41
CA CYS A 76 0.92 10.68 -7.62
C CYS A 76 1.57 11.31 -6.38
N THR A 77 1.04 12.40 -5.84
CA THR A 77 1.52 12.99 -4.58
C THR A 77 0.70 12.50 -3.39
N ALA A 78 1.39 12.30 -2.26
CA ALA A 78 0.76 11.89 -1.01
C ALA A 78 -0.27 12.91 -0.49
N ALA A 79 0.00 14.21 -0.63
CA ALA A 79 -0.88 15.27 -0.16
C ALA A 79 -2.25 15.28 -0.86
N LEU A 80 -2.29 14.90 -2.13
CA LEU A 80 -3.50 14.92 -2.93
C LEU A 80 -4.26 13.59 -2.84
N LEU A 81 -3.54 12.48 -3.05
CA LEU A 81 -4.13 11.14 -3.06
C LEU A 81 -4.45 10.63 -1.66
N GLY A 82 -3.87 11.24 -0.62
CA GLY A 82 -4.23 10.99 0.77
C GLY A 82 -5.71 11.26 1.06
N ASN A 83 -6.36 12.13 0.28
CA ASN A 83 -7.80 12.40 0.42
C ASN A 83 -8.69 11.24 -0.06
N PHE A 84 -8.14 10.29 -0.82
CA PHE A 84 -8.89 9.15 -1.37
C PHE A 84 -8.74 7.87 -0.53
N VAL A 85 -7.93 7.92 0.53
CA VAL A 85 -7.67 6.78 1.40
C VAL A 85 -7.98 7.17 2.84
N ASN A 86 -8.57 6.25 3.61
CA ASN A 86 -8.85 6.45 5.03
C ASN A 86 -8.05 5.45 5.86
N GLY A 87 -7.51 5.90 6.98
CA GLY A 87 -6.75 5.05 7.91
C GLY A 87 -5.35 4.63 7.42
N VAL A 88 -4.85 5.26 6.35
CA VAL A 88 -3.54 4.95 5.76
C VAL A 88 -2.82 6.26 5.47
N THR A 89 -1.50 6.28 5.64
CA THR A 89 -0.66 7.44 5.35
C THR A 89 0.13 7.23 4.07
N LEU A 90 0.01 8.15 3.12
CA LEU A 90 0.84 8.15 1.91
C LEU A 90 2.10 8.97 2.15
N VAL A 91 3.23 8.52 1.61
CA VAL A 91 4.52 9.22 1.70
C VAL A 91 5.21 9.28 0.35
N GLY A 92 6.00 10.33 0.09
CA GLY A 92 6.86 10.39 -1.11
C GLY A 92 8.20 9.65 -0.94
N GLY A 93 8.62 9.48 0.31
CA GLY A 93 9.84 8.79 0.71
C GLY A 93 9.64 7.29 0.96
N VAL A 94 10.66 6.64 1.51
CA VAL A 94 10.56 5.23 1.94
C VAL A 94 9.64 5.15 3.16
N PRO A 95 8.69 4.20 3.23
CA PRO A 95 7.81 4.04 4.37
C PRO A 95 8.58 3.72 5.66
N ALA A 96 8.31 4.49 6.72
CA ALA A 96 8.95 4.35 8.02
C ALA A 96 8.10 3.59 9.05
N THR A 97 6.84 3.30 8.74
CA THR A 97 5.90 2.49 9.54
C THR A 97 5.07 1.59 8.62
N ASP A 98 4.38 0.59 9.16
CA ASP A 98 3.58 -0.36 8.35
C ASP A 98 2.29 0.28 7.81
N ASP A 99 1.80 1.35 8.44
CA ASP A 99 0.66 2.15 7.97
C ASP A 99 1.04 3.18 6.90
N GLN A 100 2.31 3.21 6.50
CA GLN A 100 2.83 4.11 5.46
C GLN A 100 2.99 3.38 4.13
N PHE A 101 2.53 4.03 3.06
CA PHE A 101 2.69 3.55 1.69
C PHE A 101 3.35 4.62 0.86
N ARG A 102 4.43 4.24 0.18
CA ARG A 102 5.11 5.13 -0.74
C ARG A 102 4.29 5.27 -2.00
N ILE A 103 4.11 6.50 -2.45
CA ILE A 103 3.53 6.79 -3.76
C ILE A 103 4.53 7.52 -4.65
N ARG A 104 4.65 7.07 -5.90
CA ARG A 104 5.58 7.66 -6.87
C ARG A 104 5.03 7.57 -8.29
N THR A 105 5.39 8.55 -9.11
CA THR A 105 5.21 8.47 -10.57
C THR A 105 6.13 7.39 -11.17
N VAL A 106 5.67 6.71 -12.20
CA VAL A 106 6.55 5.80 -12.98
C VAL A 106 7.34 6.65 -13.98
N ALA A 107 8.67 6.62 -13.88
CA ALA A 107 9.53 7.27 -14.85
C ALA A 107 9.31 6.62 -16.24
N GLY A 108 9.07 7.42 -17.27
CA GLY A 108 8.89 6.94 -18.65
C GLY A 108 7.46 6.61 -19.07
N THR A 109 6.47 6.67 -18.18
CA THR A 109 5.05 6.67 -18.59
C THR A 109 4.55 8.09 -18.82
N PRO A 110 3.84 8.39 -19.92
CA PRO A 110 3.26 9.70 -20.10
C PRO A 110 2.19 9.94 -19.02
N SER A 111 2.46 10.86 -18.09
CA SER A 111 1.41 11.45 -17.27
C SER A 111 0.56 12.30 -18.21
N THR A 112 -0.51 11.74 -18.75
CA THR A 112 -1.34 12.49 -19.71
C THR A 112 -2.05 13.68 -19.05
N CYS A 113 -2.01 13.79 -17.72
CA CYS A 113 -2.60 14.82 -16.85
C CYS A 113 -2.22 16.28 -17.15
N ALA A 114 -1.49 16.54 -18.24
CA ALA A 114 -1.30 17.86 -18.84
C ALA A 114 -2.38 18.25 -19.87
N ALA A 115 -3.18 17.31 -20.40
CA ALA A 115 -4.19 17.63 -21.38
C ALA A 115 -5.40 18.32 -20.73
N VAL A 116 -5.78 19.49 -21.25
CA VAL A 116 -7.04 20.16 -20.90
C VAL A 116 -8.18 19.23 -21.31
N ALA A 117 -8.95 18.72 -20.35
CA ALA A 117 -10.17 17.99 -20.67
C ALA A 117 -11.18 19.00 -21.25
N ALA A 118 -11.22 19.14 -22.57
CA ALA A 118 -12.38 19.72 -23.23
C ALA A 118 -13.58 18.76 -23.03
N PRO A 119 -14.82 19.26 -23.02
CA PRO A 119 -16.01 18.40 -23.00
C PRO A 119 -15.94 17.41 -24.18
N GLY A 120 -15.95 16.09 -23.90
CA GLY A 120 -15.98 15.04 -24.93
C GLY A 120 -14.63 14.37 -25.27
N VAL A 121 -13.53 14.68 -24.57
CA VAL A 121 -12.24 13.97 -24.75
C VAL A 121 -12.13 12.81 -23.75
N SER A 122 -11.51 11.69 -24.15
CA SER A 122 -11.22 10.55 -23.27
C SER A 122 -10.57 10.97 -21.95
N PRO A 123 -10.91 10.31 -20.82
CA PRO A 123 -10.40 10.68 -19.52
C PRO A 123 -8.88 10.59 -19.49
N VAL A 124 -8.28 11.69 -19.06
CA VAL A 124 -6.84 11.83 -18.92
C VAL A 124 -6.42 11.04 -17.69
N SER A 125 -5.46 10.12 -17.82
CA SER A 125 -5.02 9.27 -16.71
C SER A 125 -3.50 9.23 -16.55
N ALA A 126 -3.05 8.95 -15.33
CA ALA A 126 -1.65 8.67 -15.03
C ALA A 126 -1.52 7.39 -14.22
N THR A 127 -0.40 6.70 -14.43
CA THR A 127 -0.06 5.52 -13.66
C THR A 127 0.89 5.91 -12.52
N CYS A 128 0.45 5.71 -11.28
CA CYS A 128 1.30 5.79 -10.10
C CYS A 128 1.66 4.38 -9.62
N ARG A 129 2.68 4.31 -8.75
CA ARG A 129 3.01 3.09 -8.01
C ARG A 129 2.79 3.31 -6.53
N VAL A 130 2.22 2.31 -5.88
CA VAL A 130 2.07 2.20 -4.43
C VAL A 130 2.99 1.09 -3.94
N THR A 131 3.87 1.40 -2.98
CA THR A 131 4.81 0.44 -2.39
C THR A 131 4.62 0.42 -0.87
N PRO A 132 4.33 -0.74 -0.25
CA PRO A 132 4.26 -0.84 1.20
C PRO A 132 5.68 -0.87 1.81
N ARG A 133 5.75 -0.84 3.14
CA ARG A 133 7.00 -1.14 3.86
C ARG A 133 7.36 -2.63 3.71
N GLY A 134 8.66 -2.94 3.69
CA GLY A 134 9.17 -4.31 3.77
C GLY A 134 10.18 -4.66 2.68
N VAL A 135 10.99 -5.68 2.90
CA VAL A 135 11.90 -6.24 1.89
C VAL A 135 11.15 -7.32 1.12
N GLY A 136 11.27 -7.36 -0.22
CA GLY A 136 10.61 -8.36 -1.07
C GLY A 136 9.15 -8.05 -1.45
N VAL A 137 8.62 -6.88 -1.07
CA VAL A 137 7.29 -6.41 -1.49
C VAL A 137 7.31 -5.85 -2.92
N THR A 138 6.18 -5.95 -3.61
CA THR A 138 6.04 -5.54 -5.02
C THR A 138 5.29 -4.23 -5.17
N ASP A 139 5.74 -3.39 -6.11
CA ASP A 139 5.03 -2.17 -6.50
C ASP A 139 3.66 -2.52 -7.10
N GLN A 140 2.61 -1.86 -6.62
CA GLN A 140 1.27 -1.95 -7.20
C GLN A 140 1.03 -0.77 -8.13
N ASN A 141 0.69 -1.04 -9.40
CA ASN A 141 0.28 0.00 -10.32
C ASN A 141 -1.14 0.47 -9.98
N VAL A 142 -1.33 1.79 -9.98
CA VAL A 142 -2.64 2.43 -9.81
C VAL A 142 -2.86 3.43 -10.94
N ILE A 143 -4.06 3.42 -11.50
CA ILE A 143 -4.49 4.41 -12.49
C ILE A 143 -5.21 5.52 -11.75
N VAL A 144 -4.75 6.76 -11.94
CA VAL A 144 -5.35 7.97 -11.39
C VAL A 144 -5.95 8.77 -12.53
N PHE A 145 -7.24 9.05 -12.43
CA PHE A 145 -7.93 9.92 -13.38
C PHE A 145 -7.72 11.39 -13.02
N CYS A 146 -7.44 12.20 -14.03
CA CYS A 146 -7.07 13.60 -13.89
C CYS A 146 -8.16 14.50 -14.49
N ALA A 147 -8.65 15.46 -13.70
CA ALA A 147 -9.53 16.54 -14.15
C ALA A 147 -9.03 17.87 -13.59
N ARG A 148 -8.80 18.83 -14.48
CA ARG A 148 -8.36 20.19 -14.11
C ARG A 148 -9.51 21.04 -13.58
#